data_AF-A0A177DY56-F1
#
_entry.id   AF-A0A177DY56-F1
#
_cell.length_a   1.000
_cell.length_b   1.000
_cell.length_c   1.000
_cell.angle_alpha   90.00
_cell.angle_beta   90.00
_cell.angle_gamma   90.00
#
_symmetry.space_group_name_H-M   'P 1'
#
loop_
_entity.id
_entity.type
_entity.pdbx_description
1 polymer ?
#
loop_
_entity_poly.entity_id
_entity_poly.type
_entity_poly.pdbx_seq_one_letter_code
_entity_poly.pdbx_strand_id
1 'polypeptide(L)'
;MSLSRQSLSPTANLLRNSRLFSLPNPLPRPPVSETYGAGISKASDTATLPYPTHQAIATTKSSLARGDWGLKRPIPSRSHIVQTSDPVLRITQLDTIEHVTDFDSAADHVRTRQKWEEMGMPMMKSTSKITNEPPLGAFEVRDDTTSYDTEMGLDEAGLYLQALKKSMPAQRAKAQREAFNATWREKWQSKLASFRARGWADNLVEFEAFRKEASRGGSETKPWLEEFNAFQNERKEAKKALKEQMTAAPFTPFRPPPVDPVVHNTRRWKHDGPWLPGMSAEEFVSYLNKQITGRKKEFNEYLVEYVKNEIYATRRLAATKSGEVPPIDAQEAEAWHEQREDAWRQITQPQIEAGIRALRREAAKDPLSSKLVSKLIVPFLRIPTMKFKNTTFKEDASKRDIEMFQFDQETAPLSTHPSAGLGYLRHYSYIANHPILGPQAKPTPIPARLMQARRTGTSNELYARFGVGGFVANDQFKGIDYSPVNRNASMANAKDVETIDVDTPGGKKIMVQPRYASVTNDGRIHIKLDRATGPEVMIARGELDDKPPVRANIDNGDLESIVSGVGKSGVKELDEMSEKGQQLSEFLQREAPQGRAKPAKGFPGMAEALR
;
A
#
# COMPACT_ATOMS: atom_id res chain seq x y z
N MET A 1 29.53 13.53 26.10
CA MET A 1 28.76 14.73 26.50
C MET A 1 27.29 14.41 26.37
N SER A 2 26.61 14.15 27.49
CA SER A 2 25.15 14.00 27.53
C SER A 2 24.54 15.37 27.30
N LEU A 3 23.85 15.56 26.17
CA LEU A 3 22.99 16.72 25.96
C LEU A 3 21.95 16.73 27.08
N SER A 4 22.17 17.61 28.06
CA SER A 4 21.14 18.03 29.00
C SER A 4 19.92 18.44 28.16
N ARG A 5 18.81 17.69 28.25
CA ARG A 5 17.51 18.14 27.74
C ARG A 5 17.25 19.48 28.42
N GLN A 6 17.45 20.59 27.73
CA GLN A 6 16.96 21.88 28.20
C GLN A 6 15.46 21.67 28.46
N SER A 7 15.05 21.73 29.73
CA SER A 7 13.66 21.70 30.09
C SER A 7 13.01 22.93 29.46
N LEU A 8 12.11 22.70 28.50
CA LEU A 8 11.30 23.76 27.91
C LEU A 8 10.63 24.56 29.04
N SER A 9 10.51 25.88 28.87
CA SER A 9 9.76 26.69 29.84
C SER A 9 8.31 26.20 29.92
N PRO A 10 7.62 26.38 31.06
CA PRO A 10 6.22 25.98 31.19
C PRO A 10 5.33 26.54 30.07
N THR A 11 5.53 27.81 29.71
CA THR A 11 4.81 28.48 28.61
C THR A 11 5.08 27.84 27.25
N ALA A 12 6.33 27.49 26.94
CA ALA A 12 6.67 26.82 25.68
C ALA A 12 6.01 25.44 25.57
N ASN A 13 5.89 24.72 26.69
CA ASN A 13 5.18 23.44 26.73
C ASN A 13 3.67 23.61 26.47
N LEU A 14 3.05 24.65 27.04
CA LEU A 14 1.64 24.98 26.78
C LEU A 14 1.40 25.37 25.32
N LEU A 15 2.25 26.21 24.74
CA LEU A 15 2.14 26.62 23.33
C LEU A 15 2.31 25.42 22.39
N ARG A 16 3.29 24.55 22.65
CA ARG A 16 3.51 23.34 21.85
C ARG A 16 2.30 22.42 21.81
N ASN A 17 1.54 22.33 22.89
CA ASN A 17 0.35 21.49 23.00
C ASN A 17 -0.97 22.26 22.72
N SER A 18 -0.87 23.51 22.29
CA SER A 18 -2.04 24.34 21.99
C SER A 18 -2.68 23.96 20.65
N ARG A 19 -3.99 24.22 20.50
CA ARG A 19 -4.73 23.93 19.26
C ARG A 19 -4.22 24.73 18.05
N LEU A 20 -3.78 25.96 18.26
CA LEU A 20 -3.24 26.79 17.18
C LEU A 20 -1.94 26.20 16.60
N PHE A 21 -1.06 25.67 17.45
CA PHE A 21 0.19 25.02 17.03
C PHE A 21 -0.03 23.60 16.47
N SER A 22 -1.23 23.04 16.63
CA SER A 22 -1.60 21.77 15.98
C SER A 22 -2.08 21.94 14.54
N LEU A 23 -2.26 23.18 14.06
CA LEU A 23 -2.62 23.43 12.66
C LEU A 23 -1.46 23.01 11.75
N PRO A 24 -1.72 22.15 10.76
CA PRO A 24 -0.68 21.74 9.82
C PRO A 24 -0.29 22.91 8.90
N ASN A 25 0.96 22.90 8.45
CA ASN A 25 1.38 23.77 7.36
C ASN A 25 0.57 23.43 6.10
N PRO A 26 0.20 24.42 5.28
CA PRO A 26 -0.60 24.19 4.09
C PRO A 26 0.14 23.28 3.11
N LEU A 27 -0.60 22.37 2.49
CA LEU A 27 -0.07 21.48 1.47
C LEU A 27 0.23 22.26 0.17
N PRO A 28 1.18 21.78 -0.66
CA PRO A 28 1.41 22.37 -1.97
C PRO A 28 0.13 22.34 -2.81
N ARG A 29 -0.13 23.41 -3.56
CA ARG A 29 -1.33 23.49 -4.39
C ARG A 29 -1.22 22.48 -5.55
N PRO A 30 -2.26 21.67 -5.80
CA PRO A 30 -2.28 20.77 -6.95
C PRO A 30 -2.24 21.54 -8.27
N PRO A 31 -1.59 20.99 -9.32
CA PRO A 31 -1.74 21.53 -10.67
C PRO A 31 -3.18 21.31 -11.16
N VAL A 32 -3.93 22.41 -11.33
CA VAL A 32 -5.31 22.39 -11.83
C VAL A 32 -5.37 22.64 -13.36
N SER A 33 -4.24 22.94 -14.00
CA SER A 33 -4.19 23.20 -15.44
C SER A 33 -4.59 21.97 -16.25
N GLU A 34 -5.68 22.09 -17.02
CA GLU A 34 -6.00 21.15 -18.08
C GLU A 34 -5.46 21.71 -19.39
N THR A 35 -4.60 20.93 -20.07
CA THR A 35 -4.07 21.29 -21.38
C THR A 35 -5.20 21.15 -22.40
N TYR A 36 -5.67 22.26 -22.96
CA TYR A 36 -6.71 22.27 -23.97
C TYR A 36 -6.12 22.58 -25.35
N GLY A 37 -6.36 21.70 -26.33
CA GLY A 37 -5.92 21.89 -27.71
C GLY A 37 -4.42 22.18 -27.84
N ALA A 38 -4.07 23.23 -28.59
CA ALA A 38 -2.69 23.64 -28.92
C ALA A 38 -1.87 24.20 -27.73
N GLY A 39 -1.92 23.56 -26.55
CA GLY A 39 -1.08 23.88 -25.39
C GLY A 39 -1.60 25.02 -24.50
N ILE A 40 -2.86 25.46 -24.67
CA ILE A 40 -3.43 26.51 -23.82
C ILE A 40 -3.91 25.88 -22.51
N SER A 41 -3.23 26.22 -21.42
CA SER A 41 -3.65 25.85 -20.06
C SER A 41 -4.67 26.87 -19.55
N LYS A 42 -5.91 26.46 -19.32
CA LYS A 42 -6.90 27.29 -18.61
C LYS A 42 -6.87 26.93 -17.13
N ALA A 43 -6.48 27.87 -16.27
CA ALA A 43 -6.59 27.75 -14.83
C ALA A 43 -7.45 28.91 -14.30
N SER A 44 -8.32 28.61 -13.34
CA SER A 44 -9.10 29.62 -12.63
C SER A 44 -8.66 29.61 -11.18
N ASP A 45 -8.24 30.78 -10.68
CA ASP A 45 -7.75 30.94 -9.30
C ASP A 45 -8.85 30.72 -8.25
N THR A 46 -10.12 30.81 -8.67
CA THR A 46 -11.30 30.62 -7.81
C THR A 46 -11.92 29.23 -7.94
N ALA A 47 -11.42 28.37 -8.83
CA ALA A 47 -11.93 27.01 -8.97
C ALA A 47 -11.56 26.16 -7.76
N THR A 48 -12.50 25.32 -7.32
CA THR A 48 -12.27 24.39 -6.21
C THR A 48 -11.14 23.42 -6.55
N LEU A 49 -10.17 23.30 -5.63
CA LEU A 49 -9.03 22.41 -5.78
C LEU A 49 -9.46 20.93 -5.71
N PRO A 50 -8.76 20.01 -6.39
CA PRO A 50 -9.00 18.56 -6.31
C PRO A 50 -9.03 17.98 -4.89
N TYR A 51 -8.25 18.54 -3.97
CA TYR A 51 -8.18 18.15 -2.57
C TYR A 51 -7.93 19.38 -1.68
N PRO A 52 -8.32 19.34 -0.39
CA PRO A 52 -8.11 20.46 0.54
C PRO A 52 -6.61 20.64 0.83
N THR A 53 -6.14 21.88 0.78
CA THR A 53 -4.75 22.23 1.10
C THR A 53 -4.59 22.81 2.52
N HIS A 54 -5.65 23.42 3.06
CA HIS A 54 -5.68 24.10 4.35
C HIS A 54 -6.63 23.36 5.30
N GLN A 55 -6.34 23.42 6.60
CA GLN A 55 -7.20 22.84 7.63
C GLN A 55 -8.53 23.59 7.72
N ALA A 56 -9.63 22.85 7.69
CA ALA A 56 -10.96 23.38 7.94
C ALA A 56 -11.16 23.58 9.46
N ILE A 57 -11.67 24.74 9.85
CA ILE A 57 -11.88 25.17 11.24
C ILE A 57 -13.37 25.48 11.41
N ALA A 58 -13.94 24.92 12.47
CA ALA A 58 -15.30 25.18 12.92
C ALA A 58 -15.27 25.76 14.34
N THR A 59 -16.32 26.49 14.71
CA THR A 59 -16.50 27.05 16.05
C THR A 59 -17.86 26.67 16.63
N THR A 60 -18.05 26.88 17.93
CA THR A 60 -19.35 26.65 18.57
C THR A 60 -20.32 27.78 18.23
N LYS A 61 -21.63 27.50 18.22
CA LYS A 61 -22.66 28.51 17.93
C LYS A 61 -22.57 29.74 18.85
N SER A 62 -22.20 29.55 20.12
CA SER A 62 -22.02 30.65 21.07
C SER A 62 -20.82 31.55 20.74
N SER A 63 -19.71 30.97 20.30
CA SER A 63 -18.52 31.74 19.91
C SER A 63 -18.70 32.38 18.54
N LEU A 64 -19.39 31.70 17.62
CA LEU A 64 -19.80 32.23 16.32
C LEU A 64 -20.55 33.55 16.45
N ALA A 65 -21.51 33.63 17.38
CA ALA A 65 -22.30 34.84 17.61
C ALA A 65 -21.43 36.06 18.02
N ARG A 66 -20.26 35.81 18.60
CA ARG A 66 -19.26 36.84 18.98
C ARG A 66 -18.18 37.04 17.90
N GLY A 67 -18.23 36.30 16.80
CA GLY A 67 -17.18 36.26 15.80
C GLY A 67 -15.88 35.61 16.31
N ASP A 68 -15.92 34.84 17.40
CA ASP A 68 -14.75 34.21 18.00
C ASP A 68 -14.49 32.81 17.41
N TRP A 69 -13.29 32.65 16.86
CA TRP A 69 -12.80 31.43 16.22
C TRP A 69 -11.52 30.89 16.87
N GLY A 70 -11.10 31.45 18.02
CA GLY A 70 -9.82 31.09 18.66
C GLY A 70 -8.60 31.53 17.85
N LEU A 71 -8.75 32.60 17.06
CA LEU A 71 -7.71 33.18 16.21
C LEU A 71 -7.17 34.48 16.81
N LYS A 72 -6.22 35.12 16.12
CA LYS A 72 -5.66 36.40 16.55
C LYS A 72 -6.71 37.49 16.74
N ARG A 73 -7.76 37.50 15.90
CA ARG A 73 -8.84 38.48 15.90
C ARG A 73 -10.20 37.82 15.63
N PRO A 74 -11.31 38.42 16.10
CA PRO A 74 -12.63 37.95 15.74
C PRO A 74 -12.93 38.24 14.26
N ILE A 75 -13.65 37.34 13.62
CA ILE A 75 -14.04 37.44 12.21
C ILE A 75 -15.31 38.29 12.07
N PRO A 76 -15.41 39.14 11.03
CA PRO A 76 -16.59 39.99 10.82
C PRO A 76 -17.89 39.20 10.71
N SER A 77 -18.89 39.55 11.53
CA SER A 77 -20.23 38.94 11.53
C SER A 77 -21.02 39.19 10.24
N ARG A 78 -20.66 40.24 9.48
CA ARG A 78 -21.26 40.56 8.17
C ARG A 78 -20.65 39.76 7.01
N SER A 79 -19.63 38.95 7.25
CA SER A 79 -19.06 38.12 6.18
C SER A 79 -20.09 37.09 5.72
N HIS A 80 -20.20 36.89 4.41
CA HIS A 80 -21.15 35.93 3.83
C HIS A 80 -20.95 34.51 4.39
N ILE A 81 -19.70 34.17 4.74
CA ILE A 81 -19.30 32.88 5.31
C ILE A 81 -19.97 32.68 6.67
N VAL A 82 -19.87 33.67 7.59
CA VAL A 82 -20.42 33.57 8.95
C VAL A 82 -21.96 33.57 8.96
N GLN A 83 -22.59 34.14 7.93
CA GLN A 83 -24.06 34.14 7.79
C GLN A 83 -24.65 32.80 7.33
N THR A 84 -23.81 31.85 6.90
CA THR A 84 -24.27 30.50 6.57
C THR A 84 -24.66 29.71 7.83
N SER A 85 -25.56 28.73 7.68
CA SER A 85 -26.14 27.99 8.82
C SER A 85 -25.14 27.14 9.60
N ASP A 86 -24.11 26.62 8.93
CA ASP A 86 -23.04 25.83 9.52
C ASP A 86 -21.72 26.20 8.84
N PRO A 87 -21.11 27.31 9.32
CA PRO A 87 -19.96 27.93 8.68
C PRO A 87 -18.67 27.20 9.05
N VAL A 88 -17.85 26.94 8.03
CA VAL A 88 -16.53 26.34 8.18
C VAL A 88 -15.55 27.14 7.36
N LEU A 89 -14.42 27.51 7.96
CA LEU A 89 -13.42 28.37 7.34
C LEU A 89 -12.07 27.68 7.18
N ARG A 90 -11.29 28.19 6.23
CA ARG A 90 -9.86 27.94 6.09
C ARG A 90 -9.12 29.26 6.25
N ILE A 91 -7.93 29.20 6.86
CA ILE A 91 -7.09 30.39 7.08
C ILE A 91 -5.90 30.29 6.15
N THR A 92 -5.65 31.33 5.38
CA THR A 92 -4.44 31.48 4.57
C THR A 92 -3.34 32.12 5.38
N GLN A 93 -3.67 33.19 6.11
CA GLN A 93 -2.71 33.91 6.95
C GLN A 93 -3.40 34.44 8.23
N LEU A 94 -2.79 34.16 9.39
CA LEU A 94 -3.33 34.59 10.69
C LEU A 94 -3.37 36.12 10.85
N ASP A 95 -2.40 36.82 10.28
CA ASP A 95 -2.31 38.28 10.27
C ASP A 95 -1.56 38.74 9.02
N THR A 96 -2.22 39.48 8.16
CA THR A 96 -1.62 40.08 6.97
C THR A 96 -0.93 41.41 7.28
N ILE A 97 -0.23 41.99 6.30
CA ILE A 97 0.39 43.32 6.43
C ILE A 97 -0.67 44.42 6.64
N GLU A 98 -1.90 44.18 6.20
CA GLU A 98 -3.06 45.04 6.41
C GLU A 98 -3.72 44.87 7.79
N HIS A 99 -3.12 44.06 8.67
CA HIS A 99 -3.62 43.75 10.02
C HIS A 99 -4.99 43.05 10.05
N VAL A 100 -5.31 42.31 8.98
CA VAL A 100 -6.53 41.50 8.86
C VAL A 100 -6.15 40.02 8.85
N THR A 101 -7.02 39.16 9.38
CA THR A 101 -6.88 37.71 9.20
C THR A 101 -7.42 37.36 7.83
N ASP A 102 -6.62 36.74 6.98
CA ASP A 102 -7.05 36.30 5.65
C ASP A 102 -7.66 34.90 5.74
N PHE A 103 -8.92 34.78 5.31
CA PHE A 103 -9.73 33.57 5.46
C PHE A 103 -10.67 33.39 4.28
N ASP A 104 -11.04 32.14 4.04
CA ASP A 104 -11.96 31.75 2.99
C ASP A 104 -12.87 30.60 3.47
N SER A 105 -13.91 30.29 2.73
CA SER A 105 -14.81 29.17 3.02
C SER A 105 -14.10 27.83 2.81
N ALA A 106 -14.27 26.91 3.75
CA ALA A 106 -13.86 25.51 3.61
C ALA A 106 -15.07 24.56 3.40
N ALA A 107 -16.26 25.13 3.21
CA ALA A 107 -17.49 24.36 3.03
C ALA A 107 -17.48 23.53 1.74
N ASP A 108 -16.75 23.99 0.71
CA ASP A 108 -16.53 23.27 -0.54
C ASP A 108 -16.01 21.84 -0.31
N HIS A 109 -14.89 21.69 0.39
CA HIS A 109 -14.30 20.37 0.67
C HIS A 109 -15.02 19.62 1.79
N VAL A 110 -15.45 20.31 2.86
CA VAL A 110 -16.09 19.65 4.00
C VAL A 110 -17.44 19.04 3.62
N ARG A 111 -18.27 19.76 2.86
CA ARG A 111 -19.56 19.22 2.39
C ARG A 111 -19.36 18.11 1.37
N THR A 112 -18.34 18.21 0.53
CA THR A 112 -18.00 17.15 -0.43
C THR A 112 -17.56 15.87 0.30
N ARG A 113 -16.81 15.98 1.41
CA ARG A 113 -16.47 14.85 2.28
C ARG A 113 -17.69 14.24 2.97
N GLN A 114 -18.61 15.06 3.48
CA GLN A 114 -19.87 14.57 4.09
C GLN A 114 -20.72 13.80 3.07
N LYS A 115 -20.87 14.35 1.85
CA LYS A 115 -21.54 13.65 0.75
C LYS A 115 -20.84 12.33 0.43
N TRP A 116 -19.51 12.30 0.41
CA TRP A 116 -18.75 11.06 0.21
C TRP A 116 -19.06 10.00 1.28
N GLU A 117 -19.07 10.39 2.56
CA GLU A 117 -19.42 9.51 3.67
C GLU A 117 -20.85 8.95 3.52
N GLU A 118 -21.81 9.79 3.11
CA GLU A 118 -23.19 9.37 2.84
C GLU A 118 -23.32 8.37 1.68
N MET A 119 -22.47 8.48 0.65
CA MET A 119 -22.46 7.51 -0.46
C MET A 119 -21.97 6.12 -0.04
N GLY A 120 -21.26 6.00 1.09
CA GLY A 120 -20.80 4.71 1.62
C GLY A 120 -19.77 3.98 0.74
N MET A 121 -19.03 4.71 -0.10
CA MET A 121 -18.13 4.11 -1.08
C MET A 121 -16.75 3.76 -0.50
N PRO A 122 -16.20 2.56 -0.79
CA PRO A 122 -14.83 2.24 -0.42
C PRO A 122 -13.82 2.89 -1.37
N MET A 123 -12.65 3.21 -0.80
CA MET A 123 -11.47 3.57 -1.56
C MET A 123 -10.69 2.30 -1.91
N MET A 124 -10.48 2.08 -3.20
CA MET A 124 -9.82 0.90 -3.73
C MET A 124 -8.53 1.28 -4.46
N LYS A 125 -7.60 0.33 -4.56
CA LYS A 125 -6.39 0.53 -5.34
C LYS A 125 -6.74 0.61 -6.82
N SER A 126 -6.16 1.56 -7.54
CA SER A 126 -6.30 1.61 -8.99
C SER A 126 -5.68 0.35 -9.59
N THR A 127 -6.49 -0.50 -10.23
CA THR A 127 -5.99 -1.68 -10.95
C THR A 127 -5.68 -1.30 -12.39
N SER A 128 -4.43 -1.53 -12.79
CA SER A 128 -3.98 -1.52 -14.19
C SER A 128 -4.54 -2.68 -15.03
N LYS A 129 -5.21 -3.65 -14.39
CA LYS A 129 -5.71 -4.86 -15.04
C LYS A 129 -7.11 -4.64 -15.60
N ILE A 130 -7.27 -5.01 -16.87
CA ILE A 130 -8.55 -5.23 -17.57
C ILE A 130 -9.18 -6.54 -17.05
N THR A 131 -9.29 -6.70 -15.74
CA THR A 131 -9.97 -7.84 -15.13
C THR A 131 -11.27 -7.33 -14.56
N ASN A 132 -12.37 -8.05 -14.81
CA ASN A 132 -13.70 -7.72 -14.26
C ASN A 132 -13.78 -7.92 -12.73
N GLU A 133 -12.69 -8.34 -12.08
CA GLU A 133 -12.61 -8.48 -10.63
C GLU A 133 -12.51 -7.11 -9.96
N PRO A 134 -13.25 -6.89 -8.85
CA PRO A 134 -13.15 -5.65 -8.10
C PRO A 134 -11.73 -5.49 -7.55
N PRO A 135 -11.16 -4.26 -7.59
CA PRO A 135 -9.83 -4.01 -7.06
C PRO A 135 -9.73 -4.33 -5.57
N LEU A 136 -8.52 -4.55 -5.06
CA LEU A 136 -8.31 -4.70 -3.62
C LEU A 136 -8.53 -3.37 -2.89
N GLY A 137 -8.93 -3.44 -1.61
CA GLY A 137 -9.09 -2.27 -0.76
C GLY A 137 -7.79 -1.49 -0.57
N ALA A 138 -7.90 -0.21 -0.21
CA ALA A 138 -6.73 0.62 0.10
C ALA A 138 -5.96 0.09 1.33
N PHE A 139 -6.68 -0.36 2.37
CA PHE A 139 -6.15 -0.70 3.69
C PHE A 139 -5.85 -2.19 3.89
N GLU A 140 -5.09 -2.76 2.97
CA GLU A 140 -4.60 -4.13 3.09
C GLU A 140 -3.23 -4.13 3.78
N VAL A 141 -3.04 -4.97 4.81
CA VAL A 141 -1.80 -5.02 5.60
C VAL A 141 -0.56 -5.17 4.71
N ARG A 142 -0.69 -6.01 3.68
CA ARG A 142 0.36 -6.29 2.71
C ARG A 142 0.80 -5.06 1.90
N ASP A 143 -0.11 -4.13 1.62
CA ASP A 143 0.15 -3.05 0.68
C ASP A 143 0.25 -1.68 1.36
N ASP A 144 -0.42 -1.51 2.52
CA ASP A 144 -0.36 -0.31 3.34
C ASP A 144 0.76 -0.41 4.40
N THR A 145 1.96 -0.75 3.93
CA THR A 145 3.17 -0.76 4.76
C THR A 145 4.21 0.19 4.16
N THR A 146 4.61 1.19 4.95
CA THR A 146 5.57 2.23 4.52
C THR A 146 6.94 2.12 5.19
N SER A 147 7.12 1.21 6.16
CA SER A 147 8.43 0.99 6.78
C SER A 147 9.37 0.23 5.84
N TYR A 148 10.63 0.66 5.74
CA TYR A 148 11.70 -0.06 5.01
C TYR A 148 12.50 -1.02 5.91
N ASP A 149 12.23 -1.02 7.21
CA ASP A 149 12.98 -1.84 8.17
C ASP A 149 12.33 -3.21 8.40
N THR A 150 11.02 -3.31 8.13
CA THR A 150 10.22 -4.53 8.28
C THR A 150 10.19 -5.33 6.99
N GLU A 151 10.43 -6.64 7.09
CA GLU A 151 10.42 -7.59 5.96
C GLU A 151 9.11 -7.57 5.17
N MET A 152 7.97 -7.37 5.85
CA MET A 152 6.64 -7.33 5.21
C MET A 152 6.48 -6.23 4.14
N GLY A 153 7.20 -5.11 4.26
CA GLY A 153 7.10 -4.01 3.30
C GLY A 153 8.12 -4.09 2.17
N LEU A 154 9.10 -4.99 2.26
CA LEU A 154 10.20 -5.05 1.31
C LEU A 154 9.82 -5.97 0.15
N ASP A 155 10.16 -5.54 -1.06
CA ASP A 155 10.13 -6.37 -2.25
C ASP A 155 11.33 -7.35 -2.25
N GLU A 156 11.37 -8.27 -3.21
CA GLU A 156 12.46 -9.26 -3.31
C GLU A 156 13.84 -8.58 -3.34
N ALA A 157 13.95 -7.48 -4.08
CA ALA A 157 15.16 -6.68 -4.22
C ALA A 157 15.52 -5.96 -2.91
N GLY A 158 14.54 -5.42 -2.19
CA GLY A 158 14.72 -4.79 -0.88
C GLY A 158 15.18 -5.79 0.19
N LEU A 159 14.57 -6.97 0.25
CA LEU A 159 14.98 -8.05 1.16
C LEU A 159 16.40 -8.52 0.87
N TYR A 160 16.71 -8.67 -0.43
CA TYR A 160 18.05 -8.97 -0.87
C TYR A 160 19.06 -7.92 -0.42
N LEU A 161 18.75 -6.63 -0.58
CA LEU A 161 19.61 -5.54 -0.15
C LEU A 161 19.76 -5.47 1.36
N GLN A 162 18.71 -5.77 2.13
CA GLN A 162 18.77 -5.86 3.59
C GLN A 162 19.66 -7.03 4.05
N ALA A 163 19.56 -8.18 3.39
CA ALA A 163 20.44 -9.31 3.63
C ALA A 163 21.90 -8.98 3.25
N LEU A 164 22.12 -8.33 2.11
CA LEU A 164 23.42 -7.84 1.67
C LEU A 164 24.01 -6.87 2.71
N LYS A 165 23.20 -5.94 3.22
CA LYS A 165 23.59 -5.01 4.29
C LYS A 165 24.03 -5.75 5.55
N LYS A 166 23.27 -6.77 5.98
CA LYS A 166 23.63 -7.63 7.13
C LYS A 166 24.92 -8.41 6.88
N SER A 167 25.21 -8.78 5.63
CA SER A 167 26.47 -9.46 5.26
C SER A 167 27.69 -8.56 5.17
N MET A 168 27.53 -7.23 5.19
CA MET A 168 28.67 -6.31 5.07
C MET A 168 29.70 -6.52 6.19
N PRO A 169 31.01 -6.49 5.90
CA PRO A 169 32.06 -6.63 6.92
C PRO A 169 31.90 -5.63 8.06
N ALA A 170 31.50 -4.39 7.78
CA ALA A 170 31.26 -3.35 8.79
C ALA A 170 30.08 -3.67 9.73
N GLN A 171 28.99 -4.26 9.19
CA GLN A 171 27.82 -4.63 9.99
C GLN A 171 28.09 -5.90 10.81
N ARG A 172 28.78 -6.88 10.23
CA ARG A 172 29.26 -8.07 10.97
C ARG A 172 30.20 -7.67 12.10
N ALA A 173 31.14 -6.78 11.81
CA ALA A 173 32.05 -6.20 12.79
C ALA A 173 31.31 -5.51 13.94
N LYS A 174 30.25 -4.77 13.63
CA LYS A 174 29.40 -4.12 14.62
C LYS A 174 28.65 -5.16 15.46
N ALA A 175 27.99 -6.13 14.84
CA ALA A 175 27.24 -7.19 15.52
C ALA A 175 28.14 -8.03 16.44
N GLN A 176 29.34 -8.41 15.98
CA GLN A 176 30.32 -9.13 16.80
C GLN A 176 30.81 -8.30 17.99
N ARG A 177 31.04 -7.00 17.81
CA ARG A 177 31.38 -6.08 18.91
C ARG A 177 30.23 -5.92 19.90
N GLU A 178 28.99 -5.87 19.44
CA GLU A 178 27.81 -5.79 20.29
C GLU A 178 27.60 -7.07 21.10
N ALA A 179 27.74 -8.24 20.46
CA ALA A 179 27.72 -9.54 21.12
C ALA A 179 28.85 -9.66 22.16
N PHE A 180 30.07 -9.26 21.81
CA PHE A 180 31.20 -9.18 22.74
C PHE A 180 30.89 -8.24 23.91
N ASN A 181 30.33 -7.05 23.66
CA ASN A 181 29.96 -6.13 24.73
C ASN A 181 28.80 -6.66 25.60
N ALA A 182 27.92 -7.50 25.07
CA ALA A 182 26.84 -8.15 25.82
C ALA A 182 27.40 -9.24 26.75
N THR A 183 28.20 -10.17 26.20
CA THR A 183 28.84 -11.23 26.99
C THR A 183 29.73 -10.65 28.09
N TRP A 184 30.47 -9.58 27.80
CA TRP A 184 31.29 -8.91 28.81
C TRP A 184 30.48 -8.11 29.83
N ARG A 185 29.28 -7.62 29.47
CA ARG A 185 28.36 -7.01 30.46
C ARG A 185 27.85 -8.06 31.44
N GLU A 186 27.50 -9.24 30.95
CA GLU A 186 27.07 -10.37 31.78
C GLU A 186 28.20 -10.89 32.68
N LYS A 187 29.39 -11.13 32.11
CA LYS A 187 30.60 -11.47 32.89
C LYS A 187 30.88 -10.41 33.97
N TRP A 188 30.73 -9.12 33.64
CA TRP A 188 30.94 -8.04 34.60
C TRP A 188 29.88 -8.04 35.71
N GLN A 189 28.61 -8.30 35.41
CA GLN A 189 27.56 -8.42 36.42
C GLN A 189 27.82 -9.61 37.36
N SER A 190 28.22 -10.77 36.82
CA SER A 190 28.61 -11.94 37.63
C SER A 190 29.83 -11.63 38.51
N LYS A 191 30.84 -10.95 37.96
CA LYS A 191 32.02 -10.53 38.72
C LYS A 191 31.65 -9.54 39.83
N LEU A 192 30.82 -8.54 39.56
CA LEU A 192 30.26 -7.64 40.56
C LEU A 192 29.50 -8.39 41.67
N ALA A 193 28.68 -9.37 41.32
CA ALA A 193 27.95 -10.17 42.31
C ALA A 193 28.92 -10.94 43.24
N SER A 194 30.00 -11.52 42.70
CA SER A 194 31.04 -12.16 43.52
C SER A 194 31.83 -11.17 44.40
N PHE A 195 32.05 -9.94 43.94
CA PHE A 195 32.66 -8.88 44.76
C PHE A 195 31.73 -8.39 45.87
N ARG A 196 30.43 -8.30 45.60
CA ARG A 196 29.41 -7.99 46.62
C ARG A 196 29.35 -9.09 47.69
N ALA A 197 29.36 -10.36 47.29
CA ALA A 197 29.36 -11.49 48.22
C ALA A 197 30.60 -11.51 49.15
N ARG A 198 31.71 -10.88 48.73
CA ARG A 198 32.95 -10.73 49.52
C ARG A 198 33.04 -9.38 50.25
N GLY A 199 32.02 -8.52 50.14
CA GLY A 199 31.94 -7.22 50.83
C GLY A 199 32.85 -6.13 50.26
N TRP A 200 33.26 -6.21 48.98
CA TRP A 200 34.32 -5.34 48.44
C TRP A 200 33.83 -4.04 47.78
N ALA A 201 32.65 -4.00 47.13
CA ALA A 201 31.96 -2.79 46.66
C ALA A 201 30.71 -3.12 45.81
N ASP A 202 29.81 -2.14 45.65
CA ASP A 202 28.52 -2.33 44.97
C ASP A 202 28.54 -1.87 43.51
N ASN A 203 29.31 -0.82 43.15
CA ASN A 203 29.20 -0.16 41.85
C ASN A 203 30.57 0.24 41.24
N LEU A 204 30.64 0.41 39.90
CA LEU A 204 31.87 0.76 39.16
C LEU A 204 32.48 2.12 39.59
N VAL A 205 31.64 3.04 40.07
CA VAL A 205 32.05 4.37 40.57
C VAL A 205 32.80 4.27 41.90
N GLU A 206 32.39 3.35 42.78
CA GLU A 206 33.09 3.07 44.04
C GLU A 206 34.45 2.43 43.76
N PHE A 207 34.55 1.53 42.78
CA PHE A 207 35.83 0.94 42.36
C PHE A 207 36.82 1.98 41.80
N GLU A 208 36.35 2.95 41.01
CA GLU A 208 37.20 4.03 40.51
C GLU A 208 37.63 5.01 41.62
N ALA A 209 36.78 5.24 42.62
CA ALA A 209 37.11 5.99 43.83
C ALA A 209 38.16 5.26 44.69
N PHE A 210 37.95 3.96 44.94
CA PHE A 210 38.89 3.10 45.65
C PHE A 210 40.26 3.00 44.96
N ARG A 211 40.29 3.02 43.62
CA ARG A 211 41.54 3.06 42.83
C ARG A 211 42.30 4.37 43.03
N LYS A 212 41.60 5.51 43.10
CA LYS A 212 42.21 6.82 43.41
C LYS A 212 42.77 6.87 44.83
N GLU A 213 42.08 6.29 45.81
CA GLU A 213 42.58 6.18 47.19
C GLU A 213 43.78 5.23 47.30
N ALA A 214 43.74 4.07 46.66
CA ALA A 214 44.86 3.11 46.66
C ALA A 214 46.13 3.65 45.98
N SER A 215 46.00 4.61 45.06
CA SER A 215 47.15 5.30 44.46
C SER A 215 47.77 6.39 45.35
N ARG A 216 47.11 6.78 46.45
CA ARG A 216 47.55 7.83 47.39
C ARG A 216 48.14 7.28 48.70
N GLY A 217 47.91 6.00 49.04
CA GLY A 217 48.42 5.35 50.25
C GLY A 217 49.28 4.12 49.91
N GLY A 218 50.39 3.92 50.62
CA GLY A 218 51.45 2.99 50.26
C GLY A 218 51.09 1.49 50.20
N SER A 219 51.85 0.78 49.35
CA SER A 219 52.36 -0.61 49.42
C SER A 219 51.51 -1.77 50.00
N GLU A 220 50.19 -1.68 50.15
CA GLU A 220 49.34 -2.87 50.38
C GLU A 220 48.53 -3.19 49.13
N THR A 221 48.87 -4.31 48.46
CA THR A 221 48.12 -4.80 47.30
C THR A 221 46.77 -5.37 47.76
N LYS A 222 45.69 -4.61 47.57
CA LYS A 222 44.34 -5.09 47.89
C LYS A 222 43.95 -6.22 46.93
N PRO A 223 43.51 -7.41 47.41
CA PRO A 223 43.18 -8.57 46.55
C PRO A 223 42.13 -8.29 45.46
N TRP A 224 41.14 -7.42 45.75
CA TRP A 224 40.13 -7.04 44.77
C TRP A 224 40.71 -6.27 43.57
N LEU A 225 41.79 -5.50 43.78
CA LEU A 225 42.42 -4.68 42.74
C LEU A 225 43.18 -5.56 41.76
N GLU A 226 43.82 -6.63 42.25
CA GLU A 226 44.46 -7.65 41.43
C GLU A 226 43.42 -8.40 40.58
N GLU A 227 42.30 -8.84 41.18
CA GLU A 227 41.22 -9.49 40.43
C GLU A 227 40.55 -8.57 39.40
N PHE A 228 40.38 -7.28 39.73
CA PHE A 228 39.83 -6.29 38.80
C PHE A 228 40.78 -6.01 37.63
N ASN A 229 42.08 -5.85 37.90
CA ASN A 229 43.09 -5.65 36.86
C ASN A 229 43.23 -6.89 35.97
N ALA A 230 43.18 -8.10 36.54
CA ALA A 230 43.15 -9.35 35.80
C ALA A 230 41.94 -9.44 34.86
N PHE A 231 40.74 -9.10 35.34
CA PHE A 231 39.52 -9.06 34.52
C PHE A 231 39.61 -8.03 33.38
N GLN A 232 40.18 -6.85 33.63
CA GLN A 232 40.40 -5.84 32.58
C GLN A 232 41.43 -6.28 31.54
N ASN A 233 42.47 -7.00 31.96
CA ASN A 233 43.47 -7.55 31.05
C ASN A 233 42.90 -8.68 30.19
N GLU A 234 42.13 -9.61 30.78
CA GLU A 234 41.38 -10.64 30.04
C GLU A 234 40.46 -10.00 28.99
N ARG A 235 39.77 -8.90 29.35
CA ARG A 235 38.92 -8.16 28.40
C ARG A 235 39.73 -7.54 27.27
N LYS A 236 40.89 -6.97 27.56
CA LYS A 236 41.77 -6.36 26.54
C LYS A 236 42.30 -7.43 25.58
N GLU A 237 42.74 -8.57 26.09
CA GLU A 237 43.23 -9.70 25.29
C GLU A 237 42.12 -10.27 24.42
N ALA A 238 40.95 -10.55 24.99
CA ALA A 238 39.79 -11.03 24.24
C ALA A 238 39.35 -10.03 23.16
N LYS A 239 39.45 -8.72 23.43
CA LYS A 239 39.17 -7.68 22.43
C LYS A 239 40.21 -7.65 21.31
N LYS A 240 41.49 -7.92 21.63
CA LYS A 240 42.57 -8.01 20.65
C LYS A 240 42.38 -9.25 19.76
N ALA A 241 42.11 -10.41 20.36
CA ALA A 241 41.81 -11.65 19.64
C ALA A 241 40.59 -11.50 18.72
N LEU A 242 39.51 -10.86 19.20
CA LEU A 242 38.35 -10.56 18.37
C LEU A 242 38.71 -9.68 17.17
N LYS A 243 39.56 -8.66 17.37
CA LYS A 243 40.01 -7.79 16.28
C LYS A 243 40.82 -8.56 15.24
N GLU A 244 41.70 -9.47 15.66
CA GLU A 244 42.51 -10.31 14.78
C GLU A 244 41.63 -11.28 13.97
N GLN A 245 40.67 -11.95 14.62
CA GLN A 245 39.67 -12.78 13.94
C GLN A 245 38.87 -11.99 12.90
N MET A 246 38.46 -10.77 13.24
CA MET A 246 37.72 -9.90 12.33
C MET A 246 38.53 -9.46 11.10
N THR A 247 39.84 -9.25 11.25
CA THR A 247 40.72 -8.89 10.14
C THR A 247 41.06 -10.07 9.24
N ALA A 248 41.05 -11.28 9.78
CA ALA A 248 41.40 -12.51 9.06
C ALA A 248 40.20 -13.22 8.41
N ALA A 249 38.97 -12.84 8.75
CA ALA A 249 37.78 -13.53 8.28
C ALA A 249 37.59 -13.40 6.75
N PRO A 250 37.54 -14.53 6.01
CA PRO A 250 37.30 -14.51 4.57
C PRO A 250 35.88 -14.03 4.24
N PHE A 251 35.64 -13.75 2.95
CA PHE A 251 34.30 -13.44 2.46
C PHE A 251 33.35 -14.59 2.82
N THR A 252 32.30 -14.30 3.58
CA THR A 252 31.24 -15.29 3.83
C THR A 252 30.04 -15.01 2.92
N PRO A 253 29.67 -15.98 2.06
CA PRO A 253 28.57 -15.82 1.11
C PRO A 253 27.24 -15.69 1.87
N PHE A 254 26.31 -14.93 1.31
CA PHE A 254 24.96 -14.87 1.87
C PHE A 254 23.96 -15.51 0.91
N ARG A 255 23.03 -16.27 1.48
CA ARG A 255 21.90 -16.81 0.74
C ARG A 255 20.78 -15.79 0.76
N PRO A 256 20.16 -15.47 -0.39
CA PRO A 256 19.00 -14.58 -0.41
C PRO A 256 17.91 -15.18 0.49
N PRO A 257 17.19 -14.36 1.27
CA PRO A 257 16.08 -14.85 2.07
C PRO A 257 15.00 -15.46 1.16
N PRO A 258 14.25 -16.46 1.65
CA PRO A 258 13.09 -16.96 0.91
C PRO A 258 12.12 -15.79 0.70
N VAL A 259 11.56 -15.72 -0.51
CA VAL A 259 10.62 -14.67 -0.89
C VAL A 259 9.24 -15.28 -0.99
N ASP A 260 8.29 -14.76 -0.22
CA ASP A 260 6.89 -15.09 -0.39
C ASP A 260 6.30 -14.25 -1.54
N PRO A 261 5.96 -14.86 -2.70
CA PRO A 261 5.50 -14.11 -3.86
C PRO A 261 4.16 -13.42 -3.60
N VAL A 262 3.37 -13.91 -2.64
CA VAL A 262 2.11 -13.31 -2.23
C VAL A 262 2.36 -12.00 -1.48
N VAL A 263 3.41 -11.90 -0.66
CA VAL A 263 3.66 -10.75 0.23
C VAL A 263 4.60 -9.74 -0.42
N HIS A 264 5.62 -10.19 -1.14
CA HIS A 264 6.75 -9.35 -1.57
C HIS A 264 6.69 -8.91 -3.05
N ASN A 265 5.66 -9.33 -3.79
CA ASN A 265 5.40 -8.88 -5.15
C ASN A 265 4.44 -7.67 -5.18
N THR A 266 4.19 -7.02 -4.04
CA THR A 266 3.27 -5.90 -3.95
C THR A 266 3.96 -4.57 -4.10
N ARG A 267 3.26 -3.68 -4.78
CA ARG A 267 3.75 -2.35 -5.06
C ARG A 267 3.46 -1.44 -3.88
N ARG A 268 4.53 -1.04 -3.21
CA ARG A 268 4.52 0.03 -2.22
C ARG A 268 3.97 1.32 -2.85
N TRP A 269 3.17 2.05 -2.07
CA TRP A 269 2.59 3.31 -2.53
C TRP A 269 3.45 4.54 -2.19
N LYS A 270 4.20 4.51 -1.09
CA LYS A 270 5.08 5.62 -0.64
C LYS A 270 6.55 5.28 -0.80
N HIS A 271 7.30 6.15 -1.47
CA HIS A 271 8.74 5.99 -1.69
C HIS A 271 9.53 7.15 -1.10
N ASP A 272 10.72 6.88 -0.56
CA ASP A 272 11.65 7.94 -0.10
C ASP A 272 12.36 8.60 -1.30
N GLY A 273 12.63 7.83 -2.35
CA GLY A 273 13.24 8.31 -3.58
C GLY A 273 12.22 8.96 -4.52
N PRO A 274 12.62 9.94 -5.33
CA PRO A 274 11.73 10.63 -6.25
C PRO A 274 11.34 9.76 -7.46
N TRP A 275 10.24 10.12 -8.12
CA TRP A 275 9.87 9.56 -9.41
C TRP A 275 10.65 10.24 -10.55
N LEU A 276 11.74 9.61 -11.00
CA LEU A 276 12.67 10.21 -11.97
C LEU A 276 12.00 10.69 -13.27
N PRO A 277 11.08 9.93 -13.91
CA PRO A 277 10.45 10.37 -15.16
C PRO A 277 9.56 11.61 -15.04
N GLY A 278 9.09 11.94 -13.83
CA GLY A 278 8.21 13.09 -13.60
C GLY A 278 8.94 14.36 -13.17
N MET A 279 10.25 14.31 -12.92
CA MET A 279 11.02 15.48 -12.48
C MET A 279 11.41 16.37 -13.66
N SER A 280 11.49 17.67 -13.42
CA SER A 280 12.12 18.60 -14.35
C SER A 280 13.64 18.37 -14.45
N ALA A 281 14.26 18.85 -15.52
CA ALA A 281 15.70 18.72 -15.72
C ALA A 281 16.52 19.38 -14.58
N GLU A 282 16.07 20.52 -14.07
CA GLU A 282 16.73 21.22 -12.96
C GLU A 282 16.64 20.42 -11.65
N GLU A 283 15.45 19.91 -11.32
CA GLU A 283 15.24 19.07 -10.14
C GLU A 283 16.10 17.80 -10.21
N PHE A 284 16.23 17.18 -11.39
CA PHE A 284 17.08 16.02 -11.60
C PHE A 284 18.56 16.31 -11.36
N VAL A 285 19.08 17.42 -11.88
CA VAL A 285 20.47 17.84 -11.64
C VAL A 285 20.71 18.16 -10.16
N SER A 286 19.76 18.85 -9.52
CA SER A 286 19.79 19.13 -8.08
C SER A 286 19.81 17.83 -7.26
N TYR A 287 19.00 16.84 -7.63
CA TYR A 287 18.98 15.53 -6.99
C TYR A 287 20.31 14.77 -7.14
N LEU A 288 20.90 14.76 -8.34
CA LEU A 288 22.20 14.14 -8.59
C LEU A 288 23.33 14.75 -7.73
N ASN A 289 23.36 16.08 -7.66
CA ASN A 289 24.42 16.79 -6.96
C ASN A 289 24.26 16.70 -5.44
N LYS A 290 23.04 16.87 -4.92
CA LYS A 290 22.78 16.91 -3.47
C LYS A 290 22.65 15.51 -2.85
N GLN A 291 21.95 14.59 -3.50
CA GLN A 291 21.60 13.28 -2.90
C GLN A 291 22.52 12.14 -3.36
N ILE A 292 22.81 12.05 -4.66
CA ILE A 292 23.52 10.89 -5.21
C ILE A 292 25.03 11.00 -4.99
N THR A 293 25.61 12.19 -5.18
CA THR A 293 27.07 12.37 -5.14
C THR A 293 27.68 12.00 -3.79
N GLY A 294 27.02 12.31 -2.67
CA GLY A 294 27.47 11.92 -1.32
C GLY A 294 27.37 10.42 -1.02
N ARG A 295 26.51 9.69 -1.73
CA ARG A 295 26.22 8.26 -1.48
C ARG A 295 26.98 7.29 -2.38
N LYS A 296 27.80 7.79 -3.31
CA LYS A 296 28.59 6.97 -4.25
C LYS A 296 29.53 5.98 -3.54
N LYS A 297 30.21 6.44 -2.47
CA LYS A 297 31.14 5.59 -1.71
C LYS A 297 30.40 4.43 -1.05
N GLU A 298 29.28 4.72 -0.39
CA GLU A 298 28.41 3.72 0.23
C GLU A 298 27.92 2.70 -0.82
N PHE A 299 27.44 3.17 -1.98
CA PHE A 299 26.95 2.29 -3.04
C PHE A 299 28.04 1.37 -3.60
N ASN A 300 29.27 1.87 -3.75
CA ASN A 300 30.39 1.04 -4.23
C ASN A 300 30.69 -0.12 -3.27
N GLU A 301 30.52 0.05 -1.95
CA GLU A 301 30.68 -1.03 -0.99
C GLU A 301 29.62 -2.13 -1.19
N TYR A 302 28.35 -1.75 -1.40
CA TYR A 302 27.28 -2.70 -1.74
C TYR A 302 27.53 -3.42 -3.06
N LEU A 303 27.99 -2.69 -4.09
CA LEU A 303 28.27 -3.23 -5.42
C LEU A 303 29.40 -4.28 -5.38
N VAL A 304 30.45 -4.04 -4.61
CA VAL A 304 31.56 -4.99 -4.44
C VAL A 304 31.08 -6.27 -3.75
N GLU A 305 30.32 -6.16 -2.66
CA GLU A 305 29.79 -7.34 -1.95
C GLU A 305 28.77 -8.12 -2.80
N TYR A 306 27.96 -7.42 -3.61
CA TYR A 306 27.05 -8.06 -4.56
C TYR A 306 27.80 -8.91 -5.59
N VAL A 307 28.83 -8.33 -6.22
CA VAL A 307 29.64 -9.02 -7.24
C VAL A 307 30.39 -10.21 -6.62
N LYS A 308 30.91 -10.07 -5.40
CA LYS A 308 31.51 -11.21 -4.69
C LYS A 308 30.53 -12.37 -4.54
N ASN A 309 29.28 -12.07 -4.16
CA ASN A 309 28.26 -13.09 -4.01
C ASN A 309 27.85 -13.73 -5.36
N GLU A 310 27.71 -12.94 -6.43
CA GLU A 310 27.42 -13.47 -7.76
C GLU A 310 28.56 -14.37 -8.29
N ILE A 311 29.83 -13.99 -8.07
CA ILE A 311 30.99 -14.82 -8.45
C ILE A 311 30.95 -16.15 -7.69
N TYR A 312 30.76 -16.10 -6.37
CA TYR A 312 30.64 -17.30 -5.54
C TYR A 312 29.48 -18.19 -5.98
N ALA A 313 28.29 -17.62 -6.20
CA ALA A 313 27.11 -18.35 -6.65
C ALA A 313 27.31 -18.99 -8.03
N THR A 314 27.98 -18.29 -8.95
CA THR A 314 28.30 -18.80 -10.28
C THR A 314 29.28 -19.97 -10.21
N ARG A 315 30.33 -19.88 -9.37
CA ARG A 315 31.29 -20.97 -9.15
C ARG A 315 30.61 -22.21 -8.57
N ARG A 316 29.76 -22.01 -7.56
CA ARG A 316 28.98 -23.09 -6.93
C ARG A 316 28.04 -23.77 -7.95
N LEU A 317 27.32 -22.98 -8.75
CA LEU A 317 26.42 -23.51 -9.79
C LEU A 317 27.18 -24.25 -10.89
N ALA A 318 28.33 -23.75 -11.32
CA ALA A 318 29.20 -24.42 -12.28
C ALA A 318 29.68 -25.78 -11.76
N ALA A 319 30.06 -25.86 -10.48
CA ALA A 319 30.46 -27.10 -9.84
C ALA A 319 29.30 -28.12 -9.68
N THR A 320 28.07 -27.66 -9.46
CA THR A 320 26.90 -28.55 -9.48
C THR A 320 26.63 -29.08 -10.88
N LYS A 321 26.84 -28.27 -11.92
CA LYS A 321 26.64 -28.66 -13.32
C LYS A 321 27.75 -29.57 -13.87
N SER A 322 28.97 -29.47 -13.36
CA SER A 322 30.08 -30.35 -13.78
C SER A 322 29.92 -31.80 -13.33
N GLY A 323 28.91 -32.11 -12.49
CA GLY A 323 28.55 -33.49 -12.14
C GLY A 323 29.60 -34.20 -11.28
N GLU A 324 30.51 -33.46 -10.66
CA GLU A 324 31.52 -34.02 -9.76
C GLU A 324 30.84 -34.55 -8.50
N VAL A 325 30.93 -35.87 -8.31
CA VAL A 325 30.30 -36.57 -7.20
C VAL A 325 31.21 -36.51 -5.97
N PRO A 326 30.69 -36.16 -4.79
CA PRO A 326 31.47 -36.19 -3.56
C PRO A 326 31.96 -37.62 -3.24
N PRO A 327 33.10 -37.78 -2.55
CA PRO A 327 33.55 -39.07 -2.02
C PRO A 327 32.48 -39.78 -1.19
N ILE A 328 32.50 -41.12 -1.18
CA ILE A 328 31.47 -41.95 -0.50
C ILE A 328 31.61 -41.88 1.03
N ASP A 329 32.82 -41.64 1.54
CA ASP A 329 33.05 -41.46 2.98
C ASP A 329 32.57 -40.09 3.44
N ALA A 330 31.77 -40.06 4.51
CA ALA A 330 31.15 -38.87 5.06
C ALA A 330 32.18 -37.83 5.55
N GLN A 331 33.29 -38.26 6.18
CA GLN A 331 34.30 -37.33 6.68
C GLN A 331 35.14 -36.72 5.54
N GLU A 332 35.46 -37.52 4.52
CA GLU A 332 36.17 -37.05 3.34
C GLU A 332 35.29 -36.15 2.47
N ALA A 333 33.97 -36.42 2.41
CA ALA A 333 33.00 -35.57 1.73
C ALA A 333 32.90 -34.19 2.37
N GLU A 334 32.87 -34.11 3.71
CA GLU A 334 32.87 -32.83 4.43
C GLU A 334 34.14 -32.02 4.15
N ALA A 335 35.32 -32.65 4.26
CA ALA A 335 36.59 -31.98 3.94
C ALA A 335 36.67 -31.53 2.47
N TRP A 336 36.14 -32.34 1.55
CA TRP A 336 36.06 -31.99 0.12
C TRP A 336 35.14 -30.77 -0.12
N HIS A 337 34.02 -30.71 0.59
CA HIS A 337 33.11 -29.57 0.55
C HIS A 337 33.73 -28.30 1.14
N GLU A 338 34.43 -28.39 2.28
CA GLU A 338 35.09 -27.25 2.91
C GLU A 338 36.20 -26.65 2.05
N GLN A 339 37.05 -27.49 1.46
CA GLN A 339 38.11 -27.03 0.57
C GLN A 339 37.56 -26.29 -0.65
N ARG A 340 36.45 -26.78 -1.23
CA ARG A 340 35.78 -26.11 -2.35
C ARG A 340 35.09 -24.82 -1.95
N GLU A 341 34.41 -24.82 -0.81
CA GLU A 341 33.83 -23.62 -0.21
C GLU A 341 34.90 -22.53 -0.06
N ASP A 342 36.06 -22.88 0.49
CA ASP A 342 37.16 -21.94 0.70
C ASP A 342 37.79 -21.48 -0.63
N ALA A 343 37.96 -22.39 -1.60
CA ALA A 343 38.41 -22.02 -2.94
C ALA A 343 37.43 -21.05 -3.63
N TRP A 344 36.13 -21.24 -3.46
CA TRP A 344 35.12 -20.35 -4.04
C TRP A 344 35.07 -18.99 -3.36
N ARG A 345 35.36 -18.93 -2.04
CA ARG A 345 35.43 -17.68 -1.25
C ARG A 345 36.63 -16.81 -1.60
N GLN A 346 37.70 -17.37 -2.17
CA GLN A 346 38.86 -16.61 -2.62
C GLN A 346 38.52 -15.82 -3.89
N ILE A 347 38.27 -14.52 -3.73
CA ILE A 347 37.89 -13.61 -4.82
C ILE A 347 38.93 -12.51 -4.93
N THR A 348 39.48 -12.32 -6.13
CA THR A 348 40.54 -11.33 -6.37
C THR A 348 39.96 -10.00 -6.88
N GLN A 349 40.68 -8.90 -6.63
CA GLN A 349 40.30 -7.57 -7.11
C GLN A 349 40.00 -7.47 -8.63
N PRO A 350 40.82 -8.04 -9.54
CA PRO A 350 40.50 -8.00 -10.97
C PRO A 350 39.21 -8.74 -11.35
N GLN A 351 38.86 -9.81 -10.61
CA GLN A 351 37.59 -10.52 -10.82
C GLN A 351 36.39 -9.65 -10.42
N ILE A 352 36.53 -8.88 -9.34
CA ILE A 352 35.51 -7.91 -8.90
C ILE A 352 35.31 -6.84 -9.96
N GLU A 353 36.39 -6.25 -10.48
CA GLU A 353 36.31 -5.22 -11.53
C GLU A 353 35.69 -5.74 -12.84
N ALA A 354 36.03 -6.98 -13.22
CA ALA A 354 35.42 -7.65 -14.38
C ALA A 354 33.91 -7.86 -14.18
N GLY A 355 33.49 -8.30 -12.98
CA GLY A 355 32.07 -8.45 -12.64
C GLY A 355 31.30 -7.13 -12.68
N ILE A 356 31.89 -6.04 -12.15
CA ILE A 356 31.30 -4.69 -12.23
C ILE A 356 31.15 -4.25 -13.69
N ARG A 357 32.16 -4.50 -14.53
CA ARG A 357 32.12 -4.17 -15.96
C ARG A 357 31.05 -4.97 -16.70
N ALA A 358 30.83 -6.24 -16.32
CA ALA A 358 29.76 -7.06 -16.87
C ALA A 358 28.37 -6.51 -16.51
N LEU A 359 28.14 -6.14 -15.25
CA LEU A 359 26.89 -5.50 -14.80
C LEU A 359 26.62 -4.18 -15.54
N ARG A 360 27.65 -3.36 -15.78
CA ARG A 360 27.51 -2.12 -16.57
C ARG A 360 27.16 -2.41 -18.03
N ARG A 361 27.73 -3.47 -18.62
CA ARG A 361 27.42 -3.87 -20.00
C ARG A 361 26.00 -4.38 -20.14
N GLU A 362 25.51 -5.13 -19.14
CA GLU A 362 24.12 -5.57 -19.07
C GLU A 362 23.17 -4.37 -18.98
N ALA A 363 23.45 -3.43 -18.06
CA ALA A 363 22.66 -2.20 -17.92
C ALA A 363 22.70 -1.30 -19.17
N ALA A 364 23.77 -1.32 -19.96
CA ALA A 364 23.83 -0.58 -21.21
C ALA A 364 22.95 -1.18 -22.31
N LYS A 365 22.67 -2.50 -22.26
CA LYS A 365 21.79 -3.20 -23.21
C LYS A 365 20.32 -3.07 -22.81
N ASP A 366 20.03 -3.29 -21.54
CA ASP A 366 18.69 -3.15 -20.98
C ASP A 366 18.75 -2.37 -19.65
N PRO A 367 18.53 -1.05 -19.68
CA PRO A 367 18.72 -0.21 -18.52
C PRO A 367 17.75 -0.53 -17.39
N LEU A 368 16.48 -0.81 -17.67
CA LEU A 368 15.47 -0.97 -16.61
C LEU A 368 15.38 -2.39 -16.06
N SER A 369 15.60 -3.42 -16.90
CA SER A 369 15.51 -4.80 -16.43
C SER A 369 16.83 -5.35 -15.86
N SER A 370 17.95 -4.67 -16.11
CA SER A 370 19.26 -5.14 -15.64
C SER A 370 19.31 -5.41 -14.14
N LYS A 371 20.10 -6.42 -13.73
CA LYS A 371 20.32 -6.74 -12.31
C LYS A 371 20.83 -5.54 -11.51
N LEU A 372 21.70 -4.74 -12.11
CA LEU A 372 22.27 -3.55 -11.47
C LEU A 372 21.19 -2.54 -11.09
N VAL A 373 20.25 -2.26 -12.00
CA VAL A 373 19.19 -1.28 -11.71
C VAL A 373 18.11 -1.87 -10.83
N SER A 374 17.55 -3.02 -11.21
CA SER A 374 16.42 -3.65 -10.51
C SER A 374 16.77 -4.12 -9.09
N LYS A 375 17.93 -4.76 -8.89
CA LYS A 375 18.29 -5.38 -7.60
C LYS A 375 19.13 -4.50 -6.68
N LEU A 376 19.83 -3.50 -7.22
CA LEU A 376 20.73 -2.65 -6.41
C LEU A 376 20.30 -1.18 -6.41
N ILE A 377 20.25 -0.53 -7.57
CA ILE A 377 20.04 0.94 -7.63
C ILE A 377 18.64 1.32 -7.12
N VAL A 378 17.59 0.63 -7.60
CA VAL A 378 16.20 0.89 -7.20
C VAL A 378 16.00 0.77 -5.68
N PRO A 379 16.34 -0.37 -5.03
CA PRO A 379 16.18 -0.50 -3.59
C PRO A 379 17.15 0.37 -2.79
N PHE A 380 18.37 0.63 -3.27
CA PHE A 380 19.34 1.50 -2.58
C PHE A 380 18.88 2.95 -2.54
N LEU A 381 18.41 3.48 -3.68
CA LEU A 381 17.88 4.83 -3.77
C LEU A 381 16.43 4.94 -3.30
N ARG A 382 15.77 3.80 -3.00
CA ARG A 382 14.37 3.71 -2.60
C ARG A 382 13.42 4.37 -3.59
N ILE A 383 13.76 4.36 -4.87
CA ILE A 383 12.96 4.93 -5.95
C ILE A 383 11.86 3.94 -6.37
N PRO A 384 10.74 4.40 -6.95
CA PRO A 384 9.73 3.53 -7.52
C PRO A 384 10.26 2.75 -8.74
N THR A 385 9.75 1.53 -8.95
CA THR A 385 10.08 0.73 -10.13
C THR A 385 9.52 1.38 -11.40
N MET A 386 10.36 1.63 -12.39
CA MET A 386 9.97 2.21 -13.67
C MET A 386 9.77 1.10 -14.71
N LYS A 387 8.75 1.22 -15.56
CA LYS A 387 8.55 0.33 -16.72
C LYS A 387 8.30 1.15 -17.98
N PHE A 388 8.74 0.64 -19.11
CA PHE A 388 8.34 1.16 -20.41
C PHE A 388 7.03 0.52 -20.85
N LYS A 389 6.11 1.33 -21.34
CA LYS A 389 4.87 0.93 -22.00
C LYS A 389 5.05 1.18 -23.49
N ASN A 390 4.81 0.15 -24.29
CA ASN A 390 4.77 0.30 -25.72
C ASN A 390 3.46 1.01 -26.11
N THR A 391 3.57 2.15 -26.79
CA THR A 391 2.44 3.00 -27.21
C THR A 391 2.01 2.76 -28.65
N THR A 392 2.55 1.76 -29.36
CA THR A 392 2.23 1.45 -30.78
C THR A 392 0.73 1.47 -31.10
N PHE A 393 -0.11 1.01 -30.18
CA PHE A 393 -1.57 0.86 -30.39
C PHE A 393 -2.41 1.99 -29.79
N LYS A 394 -1.80 3.10 -29.34
CA LYS A 394 -2.56 4.29 -28.94
C LYS A 394 -3.02 5.08 -30.16
N GLU A 395 -4.17 5.74 -30.04
CA GLU A 395 -4.77 6.56 -31.11
C GLU A 395 -3.84 7.68 -31.58
N ASP A 396 -3.04 8.24 -30.66
CA ASP A 396 -2.02 9.26 -30.92
C ASP A 396 -0.60 8.69 -31.08
N ALA A 397 -0.44 7.42 -31.46
CA ALA A 397 0.88 6.80 -31.58
C ALA A 397 1.75 7.47 -32.65
N SER A 398 2.94 7.91 -32.24
CA SER A 398 3.98 8.40 -33.15
C SER A 398 4.47 7.28 -34.07
N LYS A 399 4.68 7.58 -35.36
CA LYS A 399 5.26 6.64 -36.34
C LYS A 399 6.78 6.42 -36.20
N ARG A 400 7.43 7.02 -35.20
CA ARG A 400 8.88 6.94 -34.98
C ARG A 400 9.20 5.94 -33.87
N ASP A 401 10.07 4.98 -34.17
CA ASP A 401 10.44 3.88 -33.26
C ASP A 401 10.91 4.33 -31.86
N ILE A 402 11.55 5.50 -31.76
CA ILE A 402 12.07 6.05 -30.49
C ILE A 402 10.94 6.59 -29.60
N GLU A 403 9.87 7.10 -30.21
CA GLU A 403 8.73 7.70 -29.50
C GLU A 403 7.65 6.64 -29.15
N MET A 404 7.82 5.40 -29.62
CA MET A 404 6.93 4.25 -29.34
C MET A 404 7.04 3.71 -27.91
N PHE A 405 8.08 4.08 -27.16
CA PHE A 405 8.23 3.69 -25.76
C PHE A 405 8.11 4.91 -24.87
N GLN A 406 7.10 4.90 -23.99
CA GLN A 406 6.93 5.91 -22.96
C GLN A 406 7.02 5.26 -21.58
N PHE A 407 7.41 6.03 -20.57
CA PHE A 407 7.29 5.55 -19.19
C PHE A 407 5.82 5.30 -18.85
N ASP A 408 5.57 4.16 -18.23
CA ASP A 408 4.23 3.79 -17.84
C ASP A 408 3.75 4.67 -16.69
N GLN A 409 2.83 5.61 -16.99
CA GLN A 409 2.23 6.47 -15.97
C GLN A 409 1.44 5.69 -14.93
N GLU A 410 0.95 4.48 -15.24
CA GLU A 410 0.32 3.62 -14.25
C GLU A 410 1.35 3.13 -13.22
N THR A 411 2.64 3.07 -13.58
CA THR A 411 3.76 2.78 -12.65
C THR A 411 4.25 3.99 -11.85
N ALA A 412 3.74 5.19 -12.13
CA ALA A 412 4.04 6.35 -11.30
C ALA A 412 3.49 6.16 -9.89
N PRO A 413 4.27 6.42 -8.83
CA PRO A 413 3.78 6.33 -7.45
C PRO A 413 2.63 7.33 -7.23
N LEU A 414 1.76 7.01 -6.29
CA LEU A 414 0.72 7.95 -5.87
C LEU A 414 1.35 9.07 -5.05
N SER A 415 0.90 10.31 -5.27
CA SER A 415 1.31 11.46 -4.46
C SER A 415 0.86 11.36 -3.00
N THR A 416 -0.22 10.62 -2.73
CA THR A 416 -0.80 10.42 -1.41
C THR A 416 -1.20 8.95 -1.19
N HIS A 417 -1.69 8.62 0.02
CA HIS A 417 -2.20 7.29 0.33
C HIS A 417 -3.31 6.88 -0.66
N PRO A 418 -3.46 5.60 -1.03
CA PRO A 418 -4.52 5.14 -1.95
C PRO A 418 -5.97 5.49 -1.55
N SER A 419 -6.21 5.84 -0.28
CA SER A 419 -7.51 6.36 0.19
C SER A 419 -7.62 7.88 0.21
N ALA A 420 -6.52 8.61 0.02
CA ALA A 420 -6.37 10.05 0.21
C ALA A 420 -6.88 10.60 1.57
N GLY A 421 -7.16 9.73 2.55
CA GLY A 421 -7.85 10.12 3.79
C GLY A 421 -9.32 10.52 3.60
N LEU A 422 -9.92 10.21 2.44
CA LEU A 422 -11.31 10.56 2.12
C LEU A 422 -12.31 9.54 2.69
N GLY A 423 -11.98 8.25 2.62
CA GLY A 423 -12.83 7.17 3.09
C GLY A 423 -12.01 6.03 3.70
N TYR A 424 -12.54 5.42 4.76
CA TYR A 424 -11.89 4.37 5.54
C TYR A 424 -12.59 3.01 5.43
N LEU A 425 -13.63 2.91 4.58
CA LEU A 425 -14.30 1.65 4.29
C LEU A 425 -13.38 0.75 3.47
N ARG A 426 -13.20 -0.51 3.92
CA ARG A 426 -12.36 -1.50 3.24
C ARG A 426 -13.02 -2.08 2.00
N HIS A 427 -14.31 -2.39 2.10
CA HIS A 427 -15.10 -3.04 1.05
C HIS A 427 -16.56 -2.61 1.10
N TYR A 428 -17.28 -2.84 0.00
CA TYR A 428 -18.71 -2.55 -0.17
C TYR A 428 -19.59 -3.81 -0.03
N SER A 429 -19.13 -4.85 0.71
CA SER A 429 -19.84 -6.13 0.81
C SER A 429 -20.87 -6.14 1.96
N TYR A 430 -21.77 -5.18 1.94
CA TYR A 430 -22.93 -5.15 2.83
C TYR A 430 -24.19 -4.98 1.98
N ILE A 431 -25.32 -5.40 2.53
CA ILE A 431 -26.61 -5.35 1.83
C ILE A 431 -27.49 -4.34 2.56
N ALA A 432 -27.97 -3.32 1.83
CA ALA A 432 -28.91 -2.36 2.38
C ALA A 432 -30.27 -3.04 2.57
N ASN A 433 -30.75 -3.06 3.81
CA ASN A 433 -32.06 -3.61 4.13
C ASN A 433 -33.11 -2.50 4.04
N HIS A 434 -34.02 -2.61 3.08
CA HIS A 434 -35.17 -1.69 2.99
C HIS A 434 -36.18 -2.05 4.09
N PRO A 435 -36.77 -1.08 4.81
CA PRO A 435 -37.69 -1.36 5.92
C PRO A 435 -38.87 -2.26 5.56
N ILE A 436 -39.39 -2.15 4.33
CA ILE A 436 -40.58 -2.88 3.87
C ILE A 436 -40.22 -4.06 2.95
N LEU A 437 -39.31 -3.82 1.99
CA LEU A 437 -39.00 -4.77 0.92
C LEU A 437 -37.90 -5.76 1.31
N GLY A 438 -37.25 -5.54 2.45
CA GLY A 438 -36.15 -6.37 2.91
C GLY A 438 -34.84 -6.11 2.16
N PRO A 439 -33.91 -7.08 2.13
CA PRO A 439 -32.56 -6.90 1.61
C PRO A 439 -32.57 -6.61 0.11
N GLN A 440 -31.96 -5.48 -0.27
CA GLN A 440 -31.91 -5.04 -1.66
C GLN A 440 -30.68 -5.58 -2.40
N ALA A 441 -30.86 -6.05 -3.63
CA ALA A 441 -29.74 -6.51 -4.46
C ALA A 441 -28.73 -5.40 -4.77
N LYS A 442 -29.20 -4.16 -4.85
CA LYS A 442 -28.39 -2.96 -5.08
C LYS A 442 -28.78 -1.86 -4.08
N PRO A 443 -27.85 -0.99 -3.70
CA PRO A 443 -28.16 0.17 -2.87
C PRO A 443 -29.08 1.17 -3.60
N THR A 444 -29.69 2.05 -2.82
CA THR A 444 -30.48 3.17 -3.34
C THR A 444 -29.60 4.06 -4.25
N PRO A 445 -29.97 4.27 -5.51
CA PRO A 445 -29.20 5.08 -6.44
C PRO A 445 -29.22 6.57 -6.06
N ILE A 446 -28.20 7.29 -6.52
CA ILE A 446 -27.93 8.68 -6.15
C ILE A 446 -28.14 9.58 -7.37
N PRO A 447 -28.78 10.74 -7.22
CA PRO A 447 -28.94 11.68 -8.33
C PRO A 447 -27.61 12.36 -8.68
N ALA A 448 -27.24 12.29 -9.95
CA ALA A 448 -26.09 12.96 -10.55
C ALA A 448 -26.53 14.02 -11.56
N ARG A 449 -25.75 15.09 -11.68
CA ARG A 449 -25.97 16.13 -12.71
C ARG A 449 -25.12 15.87 -13.93
N LEU A 450 -25.64 16.12 -15.13
CA LEU A 450 -24.82 16.15 -16.34
C LEU A 450 -23.99 17.45 -16.35
N MET A 451 -22.66 17.33 -16.25
CA MET A 451 -21.74 18.47 -16.29
C MET A 451 -21.26 18.74 -17.71
N GLN A 452 -20.97 17.67 -18.47
CA GLN A 452 -20.58 17.75 -19.87
C GLN A 452 -21.28 16.64 -20.65
N ALA A 453 -22.08 17.04 -21.64
CA ALA A 453 -22.69 16.12 -22.60
C ALA A 453 -21.65 15.55 -23.56
N ARG A 454 -21.96 14.42 -24.20
CA ARG A 454 -21.04 13.79 -25.17
C ARG A 454 -20.81 14.67 -26.39
N ARG A 455 -21.86 15.32 -26.90
CA ARG A 455 -21.75 16.27 -28.00
C ARG A 455 -21.78 17.66 -27.41
N THR A 456 -20.63 18.33 -27.48
CA THR A 456 -20.57 19.77 -27.27
C THR A 456 -20.66 20.46 -28.62
N GLY A 457 -20.87 21.78 -28.65
CA GLY A 457 -20.90 22.52 -29.92
C GLY A 457 -19.58 22.50 -30.70
N THR A 458 -18.48 22.04 -30.08
CA THR A 458 -17.11 22.10 -30.66
C THR A 458 -16.44 20.72 -30.75
N SER A 459 -16.79 19.77 -29.88
CA SER A 459 -16.14 18.45 -29.81
C SER A 459 -17.15 17.33 -29.48
N ASN A 460 -16.81 16.12 -29.92
CA ASN A 460 -17.45 14.90 -29.45
C ASN A 460 -16.54 14.24 -28.41
N GLU A 461 -17.02 14.15 -27.17
CA GLU A 461 -16.33 13.53 -26.05
C GLU A 461 -16.59 12.02 -26.02
N LEU A 462 -15.56 11.26 -25.63
CA LEU A 462 -15.67 9.80 -25.51
C LEU A 462 -16.64 9.39 -24.39
N TYR A 463 -16.68 10.14 -23.29
CA TYR A 463 -17.59 9.94 -22.18
C TYR A 463 -18.29 11.25 -21.85
N ALA A 464 -19.52 11.15 -21.37
CA ALA A 464 -20.10 12.26 -20.64
C ALA A 464 -19.54 12.32 -19.22
N ARG A 465 -19.58 13.52 -18.63
CA ARG A 465 -19.13 13.76 -17.26
C ARG A 465 -20.31 14.08 -16.36
N PHE A 466 -20.39 13.36 -15.25
CA PHE A 466 -21.41 13.53 -14.23
C PHE A 466 -20.84 14.17 -12.97
N GLY A 467 -21.61 15.08 -12.37
CA GLY A 467 -21.38 15.62 -11.04
C GLY A 467 -22.07 14.74 -10.00
N VAL A 468 -21.31 13.94 -9.25
CA VAL A 468 -21.78 12.99 -8.24
C VAL A 468 -21.22 13.39 -6.89
N GLY A 469 -22.08 13.80 -5.95
CA GLY A 469 -21.66 14.10 -4.57
C GLY A 469 -20.62 15.22 -4.43
N GLY A 470 -20.41 16.07 -5.44
CA GLY A 470 -19.36 17.09 -5.47
C GLY A 470 -18.12 16.70 -6.28
N PHE A 471 -18.03 15.45 -6.74
CA PHE A 471 -16.97 14.97 -7.64
C PHE A 471 -17.45 14.95 -9.09
N VAL A 472 -16.49 15.03 -10.03
CA VAL A 472 -16.74 14.83 -11.45
C VAL A 472 -16.24 13.44 -11.85
N ALA A 473 -17.10 12.65 -12.49
CA ALA A 473 -16.78 11.29 -12.88
C ALA A 473 -17.34 10.95 -14.26
N ASN A 474 -16.70 10.00 -14.93
CA ASN A 474 -17.08 9.60 -16.27
C ASN A 474 -18.29 8.66 -16.24
N ASP A 475 -19.13 8.78 -17.26
CA ASP A 475 -20.22 7.86 -17.53
C ASP A 475 -19.74 6.41 -17.74
N GLN A 476 -20.61 5.45 -17.45
CA GLN A 476 -20.35 4.03 -17.65
C GLN A 476 -20.14 3.68 -19.13
N PHE A 477 -20.90 4.33 -20.02
CA PHE A 477 -20.94 4.04 -21.44
C PHE A 477 -20.10 5.03 -22.26
N LYS A 478 -19.32 4.51 -23.22
CA LYS A 478 -18.60 5.34 -24.19
C LYS A 478 -19.54 5.78 -25.31
N GLY A 479 -19.21 6.90 -25.96
CA GLY A 479 -19.89 7.35 -27.17
C GLY A 479 -19.77 6.37 -28.35
N ILE A 480 -18.74 5.52 -28.35
CA ILE A 480 -18.46 4.52 -29.42
C ILE A 480 -19.10 3.16 -29.12
N ASP A 481 -19.62 2.93 -27.90
CA ASP A 481 -20.33 1.68 -27.55
C ASP A 481 -21.71 1.55 -28.25
N TYR A 482 -21.93 2.32 -29.31
CA TYR A 482 -23.06 2.24 -30.22
C TYR A 482 -22.99 0.92 -31.00
N SER A 483 -23.48 -0.16 -30.40
CA SER A 483 -23.62 -1.44 -31.09
C SER A 483 -24.81 -1.37 -32.07
N PRO A 484 -24.59 -1.53 -33.39
CA PRO A 484 -25.68 -1.51 -34.38
C PRO A 484 -26.64 -2.71 -34.21
N VAL A 485 -26.26 -3.72 -33.41
CA VAL A 485 -27.03 -4.95 -33.17
C VAL A 485 -28.20 -4.70 -32.20
N ASN A 486 -28.15 -3.65 -31.37
CA ASN A 486 -29.16 -3.40 -30.34
C ASN A 486 -29.60 -1.92 -30.28
N ARG A 487 -30.12 -1.41 -31.42
CA ARG A 487 -30.49 0.00 -31.62
C ARG A 487 -31.45 0.54 -30.55
N ASN A 488 -32.41 -0.26 -30.08
CA ASN A 488 -33.41 0.21 -29.11
C ASN A 488 -32.83 0.46 -27.70
N ALA A 489 -31.93 -0.42 -27.22
CA ALA A 489 -31.25 -0.22 -25.94
C ALA A 489 -30.19 0.89 -26.02
N SER A 490 -29.51 1.02 -27.17
CA SER A 490 -28.52 2.08 -27.41
C SER A 490 -29.15 3.48 -27.42
N MET A 491 -30.31 3.65 -28.08
CA MET A 491 -31.02 4.94 -28.13
C MET A 491 -31.55 5.39 -26.75
N ALA A 492 -32.06 4.47 -25.93
CA ALA A 492 -32.54 4.79 -24.58
C ALA A 492 -31.40 5.25 -23.66
N ASN A 493 -30.21 4.65 -23.77
CA ASN A 493 -29.05 5.00 -22.95
C ASN A 493 -28.33 6.29 -23.40
N ALA A 494 -28.46 6.67 -24.67
CA ALA A 494 -27.77 7.84 -25.23
C ALA A 494 -28.56 9.15 -25.11
N LYS A 495 -29.91 9.10 -25.21
CA LYS A 495 -30.77 10.30 -25.33
C LYS A 495 -30.54 11.36 -24.24
N ASP A 496 -30.31 10.94 -23.00
CA ASP A 496 -30.24 11.85 -21.86
C ASP A 496 -28.86 12.51 -21.65
N VAL A 497 -27.88 12.13 -22.46
CA VAL A 497 -26.46 12.42 -22.21
C VAL A 497 -25.73 12.86 -23.48
N GLU A 498 -26.33 12.67 -24.65
CA GLU A 498 -25.78 13.14 -25.93
C GLU A 498 -25.69 14.65 -26.02
N THR A 499 -26.73 15.38 -25.62
CA THR A 499 -26.80 16.85 -25.69
C THR A 499 -27.19 17.44 -24.35
N ILE A 500 -26.84 18.72 -24.13
CA ILE A 500 -27.25 19.45 -22.93
C ILE A 500 -28.76 19.69 -22.99
N ASP A 501 -29.46 19.31 -21.92
CA ASP A 501 -30.87 19.65 -21.71
C ASP A 501 -30.97 21.10 -21.19
N VAL A 502 -31.59 21.96 -21.99
CA VAL A 502 -31.79 23.39 -21.69
C VAL A 502 -33.18 23.66 -21.13
N ASP A 503 -34.13 22.74 -21.34
CA ASP A 503 -35.55 22.95 -21.03
C ASP A 503 -35.84 22.67 -19.55
N THR A 504 -35.15 21.69 -18.95
CA THR A 504 -35.35 21.34 -17.54
C THR A 504 -34.66 22.34 -16.60
N PRO A 505 -35.40 23.06 -15.72
CA PRO A 505 -34.79 23.99 -14.76
C PRO A 505 -33.80 23.29 -13.83
N GLY A 506 -32.58 23.82 -13.76
CA GLY A 506 -31.49 23.25 -12.96
C GLY A 506 -30.81 22.02 -13.57
N GLY A 507 -31.21 21.61 -14.78
CA GLY A 507 -30.67 20.50 -15.54
C GLY A 507 -31.22 19.14 -15.11
N LYS A 508 -31.39 18.23 -16.07
CA LYS A 508 -31.83 16.86 -15.82
C LYS A 508 -30.85 16.11 -14.92
N LYS A 509 -31.40 15.46 -13.89
CA LYS A 509 -30.65 14.59 -12.98
C LYS A 509 -30.80 13.13 -13.40
N ILE A 510 -29.69 12.41 -13.42
CA ILE A 510 -29.63 11.00 -13.80
C ILE A 510 -29.29 10.19 -12.55
N MET A 511 -30.02 9.10 -12.32
CA MET A 511 -29.76 8.22 -11.18
C MET A 511 -28.57 7.31 -11.49
N VAL A 512 -27.58 7.30 -10.60
CA VAL A 512 -26.35 6.51 -10.75
C VAL A 512 -26.03 5.73 -9.49
N GLN A 513 -25.30 4.64 -9.64
CA GLN A 513 -24.76 3.83 -8.56
C GLN A 513 -23.24 3.93 -8.59
N PRO A 514 -22.64 4.55 -7.58
CA PRO A 514 -21.20 4.66 -7.55
C PRO A 514 -20.62 3.42 -6.85
N ARG A 515 -19.71 2.69 -7.51
CA ARG A 515 -19.23 1.37 -7.05
C ARG A 515 -18.04 1.48 -6.10
N TYR A 516 -16.99 2.14 -6.57
CA TYR A 516 -15.77 2.39 -5.81
C TYR A 516 -15.06 3.58 -6.40
N ALA A 517 -14.08 4.12 -5.67
CA ALA A 517 -13.15 5.09 -6.23
C ALA A 517 -11.70 4.69 -6.03
N SER A 518 -10.85 5.28 -6.86
CA SER A 518 -9.40 5.18 -6.78
C SER A 518 -8.78 6.57 -6.90
N VAL A 519 -7.55 6.69 -6.40
CA VAL A 519 -6.78 7.95 -6.45
C VAL A 519 -5.80 7.86 -7.63
N THR A 520 -5.67 8.94 -8.40
CA THR A 520 -4.64 9.08 -9.44
C THR A 520 -3.29 9.44 -8.85
N ASN A 521 -2.22 9.32 -9.64
CA ASN A 521 -0.90 9.86 -9.33
C ASN A 521 -0.95 11.33 -8.87
N ASP A 522 -1.78 12.16 -9.52
CA ASP A 522 -1.93 13.59 -9.20
C ASP A 522 -2.83 13.87 -7.97
N GLY A 523 -3.36 12.84 -7.33
CA GLY A 523 -4.23 12.96 -6.16
C GLY A 523 -5.70 13.27 -6.49
N ARG A 524 -6.10 13.18 -7.76
CA ARG A 524 -7.52 13.29 -8.15
C ARG A 524 -8.25 11.98 -7.85
N ILE A 525 -9.54 12.08 -7.56
CA ILE A 525 -10.38 10.90 -7.25
C ILE A 525 -11.15 10.51 -8.51
N HIS A 526 -10.96 9.27 -8.95
CA HIS A 526 -11.73 8.65 -10.02
C HIS A 526 -12.78 7.73 -9.44
N ILE A 527 -14.05 8.04 -9.72
CA ILE A 527 -15.19 7.25 -9.29
C ILE A 527 -15.63 6.36 -10.44
N LYS A 528 -15.76 5.06 -10.18
CA LYS A 528 -16.42 4.13 -11.11
C LYS A 528 -17.93 4.20 -10.90
N LEU A 529 -18.64 4.67 -11.92
CA LEU A 529 -20.09 4.84 -11.91
C LEU A 529 -20.76 3.82 -12.82
N ASP A 530 -21.91 3.32 -12.36
CA ASP A 530 -22.89 2.60 -13.17
C ASP A 530 -24.20 3.40 -13.23
N ARG A 531 -24.89 3.38 -14.38
CA ARG A 531 -26.22 4.02 -14.47
C ARG A 531 -27.28 3.14 -13.81
N ALA A 532 -28.20 3.76 -13.09
CA ALA A 532 -29.35 3.08 -12.49
C ALA A 532 -30.60 3.27 -13.37
N THR A 533 -31.18 2.18 -13.84
CA THR A 533 -32.41 2.19 -14.67
C THR A 533 -33.46 1.17 -14.21
N GLY A 534 -33.13 0.32 -13.24
CA GLY A 534 -34.01 -0.75 -12.77
C GLY A 534 -34.97 -0.33 -11.64
N PRO A 535 -35.59 -1.32 -10.96
CA PRO A 535 -36.50 -1.11 -9.84
C PRO A 535 -35.90 -0.27 -8.70
N GLU A 536 -34.58 -0.26 -8.56
CA GLU A 536 -33.87 0.57 -7.59
C GLU A 536 -34.20 2.07 -7.71
N VAL A 537 -34.51 2.54 -8.92
CA VAL A 537 -34.88 3.94 -9.17
C VAL A 537 -36.31 4.21 -8.68
N MET A 538 -37.24 3.27 -8.90
CA MET A 538 -38.62 3.38 -8.43
C MET A 538 -38.66 3.38 -6.91
N ILE A 539 -37.86 2.52 -6.27
CA ILE A 539 -37.71 2.48 -4.81
C ILE A 539 -37.14 3.81 -4.30
N ALA A 540 -36.09 4.35 -4.93
CA ALA A 540 -35.53 5.65 -4.54
C ALA A 540 -36.51 6.82 -4.72
N ARG A 541 -37.49 6.70 -5.62
CA ARG A 541 -38.57 7.69 -5.80
C ARG A 541 -39.77 7.47 -4.87
N GLY A 542 -39.82 6.35 -4.16
CA GLY A 542 -41.00 5.95 -3.39
C GLY A 542 -42.21 5.60 -4.26
N GLU A 543 -41.98 5.19 -5.52
CA GLU A 543 -43.04 4.85 -6.48
C GLU A 543 -43.48 3.38 -6.38
N LEU A 544 -42.75 2.54 -5.63
CA LEU A 544 -43.13 1.13 -5.44
C LEU A 544 -44.17 1.01 -4.32
N ASP A 545 -45.21 0.21 -4.56
CA ASP A 545 -46.35 0.08 -3.65
C ASP A 545 -45.89 -0.54 -2.30
N ASP A 546 -45.89 0.28 -1.24
CA ASP A 546 -45.45 -0.03 0.13
C ASP A 546 -46.44 -0.94 0.89
N LYS A 547 -46.95 -1.98 0.22
CA LYS A 547 -47.77 -2.99 0.88
C LYS A 547 -46.85 -4.11 1.34
N PRO A 548 -46.77 -4.39 2.66
CA PRO A 548 -46.16 -5.62 3.13
C PRO A 548 -46.77 -6.77 2.33
N PRO A 549 -45.98 -7.79 1.91
CA PRO A 549 -46.57 -8.95 1.29
C PRO A 549 -47.65 -9.46 2.24
N VAL A 550 -48.91 -9.33 1.83
CA VAL A 550 -50.03 -9.90 2.57
C VAL A 550 -49.68 -11.37 2.62
N ARG A 551 -49.44 -11.90 3.84
CA ARG A 551 -49.41 -13.34 4.01
C ARG A 551 -50.76 -13.77 3.48
N ALA A 552 -50.79 -14.39 2.30
CA ALA A 552 -51.99 -15.06 1.87
C ALA A 552 -52.31 -15.97 3.04
N ASN A 553 -53.44 -15.72 3.71
CA ASN A 553 -53.99 -16.72 4.59
C ASN A 553 -54.19 -17.88 3.63
N ILE A 554 -53.34 -18.89 3.74
CA ILE A 554 -53.58 -20.17 3.12
C ILE A 554 -54.91 -20.56 3.73
N ASP A 555 -56.00 -20.38 2.98
CA ASP A 555 -57.30 -20.84 3.40
C ASP A 555 -57.11 -22.31 3.80
N ASN A 556 -57.70 -22.71 4.92
CA ASN A 556 -57.51 -24.02 5.55
C ASN A 556 -57.82 -25.21 4.59
N GLY A 557 -58.29 -24.96 3.37
CA GLY A 557 -58.45 -25.96 2.30
C GLY A 557 -57.13 -26.55 1.77
N ASP A 558 -55.99 -25.85 1.86
CA ASP A 558 -54.69 -26.41 1.43
C ASP A 558 -54.01 -27.27 2.51
N LEU A 559 -54.51 -27.26 3.75
CA LEU A 559 -54.08 -28.20 4.78
C LEU A 559 -54.75 -29.58 4.61
N GLU A 560 -55.93 -29.65 4.02
CA GLU A 560 -56.60 -30.92 3.68
C GLU A 560 -55.93 -31.63 2.49
N SER A 561 -55.30 -30.89 1.58
CA SER A 561 -54.53 -31.46 0.46
C SER A 561 -53.18 -32.05 0.90
N ILE A 562 -52.60 -31.55 2.00
CA ILE A 562 -51.38 -32.10 2.61
C ILE A 562 -51.67 -33.40 3.38
N VAL A 563 -52.83 -33.50 4.06
CA VAL A 563 -53.22 -34.71 4.79
C VAL A 563 -53.71 -35.82 3.84
N SER A 564 -54.26 -35.47 2.68
CA SER A 564 -54.65 -36.44 1.64
C SER A 564 -53.54 -36.80 0.65
N GLY A 565 -52.39 -36.11 0.70
CA GLY A 565 -51.26 -36.23 -0.23
C GLY A 565 -49.99 -36.80 0.38
N VAL A 566 -50.06 -37.87 1.18
CA VAL A 566 -48.85 -38.60 1.61
C VAL A 566 -48.14 -39.18 0.37
N GLY A 567 -47.15 -38.46 -0.13
CA GLY A 567 -46.31 -38.87 -1.27
C GLY A 567 -46.12 -37.82 -2.38
N LYS A 568 -46.73 -36.63 -2.29
CA LYS A 568 -46.55 -35.55 -3.28
C LYS A 568 -45.86 -34.34 -2.64
N SER A 569 -44.85 -33.80 -3.31
CA SER A 569 -43.95 -32.75 -2.80
C SER A 569 -44.59 -31.35 -2.78
N GLY A 570 -45.82 -31.21 -3.28
CA GLY A 570 -46.53 -29.94 -3.35
C GLY A 570 -46.00 -28.98 -4.43
N VAL A 571 -44.99 -29.40 -5.19
CA VAL A 571 -44.41 -28.66 -6.32
C VAL A 571 -44.65 -29.48 -7.58
N LYS A 572 -45.54 -29.01 -8.46
CA LYS A 572 -46.00 -29.73 -9.66
C LYS A 572 -44.83 -30.18 -10.56
N GLU A 573 -43.81 -29.34 -10.70
CA GLU A 573 -42.62 -29.64 -11.50
C GLU A 573 -41.77 -30.77 -10.91
N LEU A 574 -41.68 -30.85 -9.58
CA LEU A 574 -40.95 -31.93 -8.89
C LEU A 574 -41.75 -33.23 -8.90
N ASP A 575 -43.08 -33.17 -8.76
CA ASP A 575 -43.95 -34.34 -8.80
C ASP A 575 -43.99 -34.95 -10.21
N GLU A 576 -44.04 -34.12 -11.26
CA GLU A 576 -43.90 -34.57 -12.65
C GLU A 576 -42.51 -35.15 -12.95
N MET A 577 -41.45 -34.62 -12.34
CA MET A 577 -40.11 -35.19 -12.44
C MET A 577 -39.96 -36.48 -11.64
N SER A 578 -40.67 -36.64 -10.53
CA SER A 578 -40.71 -37.87 -9.74
C SER A 578 -41.44 -38.98 -10.49
N GLU A 579 -42.57 -38.69 -11.13
CA GLU A 579 -43.28 -39.65 -11.99
C GLU A 579 -42.43 -40.06 -13.20
N LYS A 580 -41.77 -39.10 -13.87
CA LYS A 580 -40.83 -39.40 -14.97
C LYS A 580 -39.62 -40.18 -14.48
N GLY A 581 -39.12 -39.90 -13.28
CA GLY A 581 -38.03 -40.63 -12.63
C GLY A 581 -38.42 -42.06 -12.27
N GLN A 582 -39.66 -42.28 -11.81
CA GLN A 582 -40.20 -43.61 -11.55
C GLN A 582 -40.38 -44.41 -12.84
N GLN A 583 -40.95 -43.80 -13.88
CA GLN A 583 -41.07 -44.43 -15.20
C GLN A 583 -39.70 -44.79 -15.80
N LEU A 584 -38.70 -43.92 -15.63
CA LEU A 584 -37.32 -44.20 -16.03
C LEU A 584 -36.70 -45.35 -15.21
N SER A 585 -36.98 -45.41 -13.90
CA SER A 585 -36.50 -46.49 -13.05
C SER A 585 -37.16 -47.85 -13.37
N GLU A 586 -38.46 -47.87 -13.71
CA GLU A 586 -39.16 -49.05 -14.19
C GLU A 586 -38.65 -49.47 -15.58
N PHE A 587 -38.38 -48.52 -16.46
CA PHE A 587 -37.79 -48.78 -17.77
C PHE A 587 -36.39 -49.42 -17.62
N LEU A 588 -35.53 -48.86 -16.77
CA LEU A 588 -34.20 -49.40 -16.48
C LEU A 588 -34.24 -50.76 -15.78
N GLN A 589 -35.24 -51.02 -14.93
CA GLN A 589 -35.46 -52.34 -14.32
C GLN A 589 -35.99 -53.37 -15.32
N ARG A 590 -36.74 -52.95 -16.34
CA ARG A 590 -37.22 -53.83 -17.41
C ARG A 590 -36.15 -54.15 -18.46
N GLU A 591 -35.19 -53.25 -18.69
CA GLU A 591 -34.10 -53.48 -19.66
C GLU A 591 -32.85 -54.15 -19.09
N ALA A 592 -32.80 -54.47 -17.79
CA ALA A 592 -31.67 -55.21 -17.23
C ALA A 592 -31.75 -56.72 -17.58
N PRO A 593 -30.80 -57.28 -18.35
CA PRO A 593 -30.82 -58.70 -18.71
C PRO A 593 -30.57 -59.59 -17.47
N GLN A 594 -31.48 -60.53 -17.24
CA GLN A 594 -31.37 -61.54 -16.21
C GLN A 594 -30.12 -62.41 -16.42
N GLY A 595 -29.10 -62.21 -15.58
CA GLY A 595 -27.86 -62.97 -15.67
C GLY A 595 -26.99 -62.88 -14.42
N ARG A 596 -27.29 -63.75 -13.45
CA ARG A 596 -26.39 -64.36 -12.44
C ARG A 596 -25.27 -63.50 -11.80
N ALA A 597 -25.42 -63.30 -10.48
CA ALA A 597 -24.53 -63.79 -9.41
C ALA A 597 -24.38 -62.76 -8.28
N LYS A 598 -24.91 -63.08 -7.09
CA LYS A 598 -24.59 -62.37 -5.85
C LYS A 598 -23.33 -62.99 -5.23
N PRO A 599 -22.35 -62.20 -4.76
CA PRO A 599 -21.49 -62.63 -3.67
C PRO A 599 -21.93 -62.01 -2.34
N ALA A 600 -21.56 -62.69 -1.26
CA ALA A 600 -22.09 -62.55 0.08
C ALA A 600 -21.51 -61.37 0.89
N LYS A 601 -22.24 -61.06 1.96
CA LYS A 601 -22.05 -60.00 2.95
C LYS A 601 -20.90 -60.32 3.90
N GLY A 602 -19.92 -59.43 4.01
CA GLY A 602 -18.85 -59.46 5.02
C GLY A 602 -18.45 -58.03 5.43
N PHE A 603 -18.68 -57.71 6.71
CA PHE A 603 -18.17 -56.55 7.48
C PHE A 603 -16.62 -56.52 7.54
N PRO A 604 -15.92 -55.56 8.19
CA PRO A 604 -16.24 -54.20 8.71
C PRO A 604 -15.16 -53.11 8.38
N GLY A 605 -15.54 -51.82 8.51
CA GLY A 605 -14.75 -50.78 9.20
C GLY A 605 -13.42 -50.25 8.62
N MET A 606 -13.04 -49.06 9.12
CA MET A 606 -11.79 -48.30 8.90
C MET A 606 -11.80 -47.53 7.55
N ALA A 607 -12.16 -46.25 7.47
CA ALA A 607 -11.79 -45.15 8.38
C ALA A 607 -10.31 -45.23 8.81
N GLU A 608 -9.40 -45.46 7.87
CA GLU A 608 -8.01 -45.01 7.97
C GLU A 608 -7.34 -45.04 6.59
N ALA A 609 -6.53 -44.01 6.30
CA ALA A 609 -5.78 -43.76 5.06
C ALA A 609 -6.64 -43.37 3.84
N LEU A 610 -7.63 -42.48 3.97
CA LEU A 610 -7.48 -41.01 3.87
C LEU A 610 -6.71 -40.56 2.61
N ARG A 611 -7.38 -40.61 1.45
CA ARG A 611 -6.99 -39.94 0.19
C ARG A 611 -8.10 -40.03 -0.84
#